data_AF-A0A9D5V1A0-F1
#
_entry.id   AF-A0A9D5V1A0-F1
#
_cell.length_a   1.000
_cell.length_b   1.000
_cell.length_c   1.000
_cell.angle_alpha   90.00
_cell.angle_beta   90.00
_cell.angle_gamma   90.00
#
_symmetry.space_group_name_H-M   'P 1'
#
loop_
_entity.id
_entity.type
_entity.pdbx_description
1 polymer ?
#
loop_
_entity_poly.entity_id
_entity_poly.type
_entity_poly.pdbx_seq_one_letter_code
_entity_poly.pdbx_strand_id
1 'polypeptide(L)'
;MEIHCLKIRLKPWPHPLSEGMVTPFDPLQDYYLDLTHLEKTTRTEVETMIDSFWRQWGRYERRGAALELFGLPGEADEGTIRARYRQLAKKHHPDTGGDPIEFRKVAEAAEILMKKY
;
A
#
# COMPACT_ATOMS: atom_id res chain seq x y z
N MET A 1 -17.78 8.26 11.54
CA MET A 1 -17.50 9.32 12.55
C MET A 1 -17.44 10.67 11.84
N GLU A 2 -17.88 11.76 12.49
CA GLU A 2 -17.72 13.13 11.95
C GLU A 2 -17.02 13.97 13.01
N ILE A 3 -15.85 14.51 12.65
CA ILE A 3 -14.99 15.29 13.56
C ILE A 3 -14.97 16.72 13.05
N HIS A 4 -15.64 17.60 13.80
CA HIS A 4 -15.53 19.05 13.65
C HIS A 4 -14.87 19.60 14.92
N CYS A 5 -14.07 20.67 14.80
CA CYS A 5 -13.29 21.23 15.91
C CYS A 5 -14.13 21.61 17.16
N LEU A 6 -15.45 21.77 17.01
CA LEU A 6 -16.39 22.11 18.08
C LEU A 6 -17.56 21.12 18.21
N LYS A 7 -17.51 19.98 17.51
CA LYS A 7 -18.65 19.06 17.45
C LYS A 7 -18.20 17.65 17.08
N ILE A 8 -18.21 16.77 18.09
CA ILE A 8 -17.98 15.34 17.91
C ILE A 8 -19.35 14.67 17.87
N ARG A 9 -19.69 14.04 16.74
CA ARG A 9 -20.92 13.25 16.58
C ARG A 9 -20.57 11.80 16.28
N LEU A 10 -21.07 10.90 17.13
CA LEU A 10 -21.04 9.47 16.85
C LEU A 10 -22.02 9.18 15.71
N LYS A 11 -21.50 8.60 14.62
CA LYS A 11 -22.33 8.01 13.57
C LYS A 11 -22.48 6.52 13.89
N PRO A 12 -23.61 5.89 13.55
CA PRO A 12 -23.76 4.45 13.64
C PRO A 12 -22.57 3.80 12.92
N TRP A 13 -21.91 2.87 13.58
CA TRP A 13 -20.86 2.08 12.96
C TRP A 13 -21.51 1.25 11.85
N PRO A 14 -21.14 1.44 10.57
CA PRO A 14 -21.59 0.52 9.54
C PRO A 14 -20.96 -0.83 9.87
N HIS A 15 -21.73 -1.81 10.32
CA HIS A 15 -21.29 -3.19 10.33
C HIS A 15 -21.09 -3.63 8.87
N PRO A 16 -19.88 -4.00 8.41
CA PRO A 16 -19.78 -4.99 7.37
C PRO A 16 -19.63 -6.33 8.08
N LEU A 17 -20.74 -7.01 8.37
CA LEU A 17 -20.67 -8.46 8.51
C LEU A 17 -20.61 -9.03 7.08
N SER A 18 -19.46 -8.88 6.43
CA SER A 18 -18.99 -10.01 5.64
C SER A 18 -18.32 -10.92 6.65
N GLU A 19 -19.09 -11.90 7.16
CA GLU A 19 -18.54 -13.06 7.86
C GLU A 19 -17.38 -13.59 7.00
N GLY A 20 -16.13 -13.38 7.45
CA GLY A 20 -14.95 -13.86 6.73
C GLY A 20 -13.89 -12.82 6.37
N MET A 21 -14.10 -11.51 6.62
CA MET A 21 -12.98 -10.56 6.52
C MET A 21 -12.12 -10.68 7.78
N VAL A 22 -11.18 -11.63 7.76
CA VAL A 22 -10.08 -11.68 8.72
C VAL A 22 -9.35 -10.36 8.56
N THR A 23 -9.52 -9.43 9.52
CA THR A 23 -8.60 -8.30 9.62
C THR A 23 -7.22 -8.91 9.78
N PRO A 24 -6.29 -8.68 8.85
CA PRO A 24 -4.94 -9.22 9.01
C PRO A 24 -4.42 -8.77 10.37
N PHE A 25 -3.78 -9.69 11.09
CA PHE A 25 -3.17 -9.40 12.38
C PHE A 25 -2.33 -8.13 12.25
N ASP A 26 -2.70 -7.09 12.98
CA ASP A 26 -1.98 -5.83 13.03
C ASP A 26 -1.22 -5.76 14.36
N PRO A 27 0.09 -6.06 14.38
CA PRO A 27 0.91 -5.99 15.59
C PRO A 27 0.87 -4.61 16.26
N LEU A 28 0.60 -3.55 15.48
CA LEU A 28 0.52 -2.19 15.98
C LEU A 28 -0.79 -1.95 16.74
N GLN A 29 -1.88 -2.59 16.33
CA GLN A 29 -3.15 -2.55 17.05
C GLN A 29 -3.02 -3.16 18.45
N ASP A 30 -2.42 -4.35 18.55
CA ASP A 30 -2.19 -5.00 19.85
C ASP A 30 -1.26 -4.16 20.74
N TYR A 31 -0.23 -3.55 20.15
CA TYR A 31 0.66 -2.64 20.86
C TYR A 31 -0.10 -1.44 21.46
N TYR A 32 -0.96 -0.76 20.70
CA TYR A 32 -1.70 0.41 21.19
C TYR A 32 -2.84 0.06 22.17
N LEU A 33 -3.30 -1.20 22.20
CA LEU A 33 -4.33 -1.65 23.13
C LEU A 33 -3.76 -1.99 24.53
N ASP A 34 -2.46 -2.19 24.66
CA ASP A 34 -1.78 -2.41 25.94
C ASP A 34 -1.22 -1.10 26.51
N LEU A 35 -1.88 -0.59 27.55
CA LEU A 35 -1.48 0.63 28.25
C LEU A 35 -0.13 0.53 28.96
N THR A 36 0.40 -0.67 29.20
CA THR A 36 1.73 -0.83 29.80
C THR A 36 2.85 -0.32 28.90
N HIS A 37 2.63 -0.29 27.58
CA HIS A 37 3.56 0.33 26.63
C HIS A 37 3.68 1.84 26.83
N LEU A 38 2.66 2.52 27.36
CA LEU A 38 2.73 3.95 27.65
C LEU A 38 3.81 4.28 28.68
N GLU A 39 3.99 3.41 29.68
CA GLU A 39 4.95 3.62 30.76
C GLU A 39 6.33 3.02 30.45
N LYS A 40 6.36 1.93 29.69
CA LYS A 40 7.58 1.13 29.49
C LYS A 40 8.31 1.43 28.19
N THR A 41 7.62 1.95 27.17
CA THR A 41 8.25 2.19 25.87
C THR A 41 9.29 3.29 25.98
N THR A 42 10.49 2.96 25.54
CA THR A 42 11.63 3.88 25.53
C THR A 42 11.61 4.77 24.28
N ARG A 43 12.33 5.90 24.33
CA ARG A 43 12.49 6.77 23.15
C ARG A 43 12.99 6.00 21.92
N THR A 44 13.99 5.15 22.10
CA THR A 44 14.62 4.40 21.00
C THR A 44 13.66 3.41 20.34
N GLU A 45 12.76 2.81 21.12
CA GLU A 45 11.70 1.95 20.57
C GLU A 45 10.71 2.76 19.73
N VAL A 46 10.30 3.95 20.19
CA VAL A 46 9.45 4.86 19.40
C VAL A 46 10.14 5.29 18.11
N GLU A 47 11.42 5.66 18.16
CA GLU A 47 12.21 6.01 16.98
C GLU A 47 12.25 4.85 15.97
N THR A 48 12.46 3.63 16.47
CA THR A 48 12.45 2.41 15.64
C THR A 48 11.09 2.16 14.99
N MET A 49 9.99 2.37 15.73
CA MET A 49 8.63 2.25 15.19
C MET A 49 8.39 3.27 14.07
N ILE A 50 8.74 4.54 14.29
CA ILE A 50 8.60 5.62 13.29
C ILE A 50 9.44 5.32 12.04
N ASP A 51 10.68 4.87 12.22
CA ASP A 51 11.56 4.51 11.11
C ASP A 51 11.00 3.35 10.28
N SER A 52 10.47 2.33 10.95
CA SER A 52 9.84 1.19 10.27
C SER A 52 8.57 1.61 9.51
N PHE A 53 7.77 2.51 10.10
CA PHE A 53 6.58 3.09 9.47
C PHE A 53 6.95 3.83 8.18
N TRP A 54 7.92 4.76 8.20
CA TRP A 54 8.30 5.51 7.00
C TRP A 54 8.88 4.60 5.91
N ARG A 55 9.66 3.57 6.30
CA ARG A 55 10.18 2.57 5.34
C ARG A 55 9.06 1.77 4.67
N GLN A 56 8.05 1.34 5.45
CA GLN A 56 6.91 0.60 4.92
C GLN A 56 6.01 1.51 4.07
N TRP A 57 5.74 2.72 4.53
CA TRP A 57 4.95 3.71 3.79
C TRP A 57 5.58 4.05 2.44
N GLY A 58 6.90 4.31 2.40
CA GLY A 58 7.61 4.56 1.14
C GLY A 58 7.63 3.36 0.18
N ARG A 59 7.41 2.13 0.65
CA ARG A 59 7.14 0.98 -0.24
C ARG A 59 5.71 1.01 -0.75
N TYR A 60 4.74 1.33 0.10
CA TYR A 60 3.34 1.43 -0.27
C TYR A 60 3.09 2.53 -1.30
N GLU A 61 3.67 3.73 -1.09
CA GLU A 61 3.58 4.85 -2.03
C GLU A 61 4.18 4.51 -3.40
N ARG A 62 5.36 3.88 -3.43
CA ARG A 62 5.97 3.42 -4.69
C ARG A 62 5.14 2.36 -5.40
N ARG A 63 4.53 1.43 -4.66
CA ARG A 63 3.60 0.45 -5.22
C ARG A 63 2.36 1.15 -5.78
N GLY A 64 1.78 2.10 -5.06
CA GLY A 64 0.63 2.90 -5.51
C GLY A 64 0.92 3.63 -6.82
N ALA A 65 2.03 4.39 -6.88
CA ALA A 65 2.44 5.10 -8.10
C ALA A 65 2.67 4.15 -9.28
N ALA A 66 3.24 2.96 -9.04
CA ALA A 66 3.43 1.95 -10.09
C ALA A 66 2.10 1.33 -10.56
N LEU A 67 1.13 1.12 -9.66
CA LEU A 67 -0.22 0.65 -10.03
C LEU A 67 -0.98 1.73 -10.82
N GLU A 68 -0.86 3.00 -10.44
CA GLU A 68 -1.42 4.12 -11.19
C GLU A 68 -0.86 4.20 -12.61
N LEU A 69 0.46 4.01 -12.79
CA LEU A 69 1.08 3.94 -14.11
C LEU A 69 0.48 2.82 -14.97
N PHE A 70 0.10 1.70 -14.35
CA PHE A 70 -0.54 0.57 -15.03
C PHE A 70 -2.06 0.76 -15.20
N GLY A 71 -2.62 1.83 -14.62
CA GLY A 71 -4.07 2.08 -14.57
C GLY A 71 -4.82 1.01 -13.80
N LEU A 72 -4.22 0.47 -12.75
CA LEU A 72 -4.78 -0.61 -11.93
C LEU A 72 -5.20 -0.10 -10.54
N PRO A 73 -6.20 -0.73 -9.91
CA PRO A 73 -6.57 -0.43 -8.53
C PRO A 73 -5.48 -0.88 -7.54
N GLY A 74 -5.44 -0.25 -6.36
CA GLY A 74 -4.48 -0.58 -5.28
C GLY A 74 -4.46 -2.06 -4.87
N GLU A 75 -5.63 -2.71 -4.95
CA GLU A 75 -5.86 -4.11 -4.59
C GLU A 75 -5.64 -5.09 -5.77
N ALA A 76 -5.02 -4.65 -6.87
CA ALA A 76 -4.76 -5.53 -8.01
C ALA A 76 -3.86 -6.71 -7.62
N ASP A 77 -4.28 -7.91 -8.01
CA ASP A 77 -3.55 -9.15 -7.75
C ASP A 77 -2.35 -9.32 -8.69
N GLU A 78 -1.43 -10.22 -8.33
CA GLU A 78 -0.21 -10.48 -9.10
C GLU A 78 -0.53 -10.94 -10.54
N GLY A 79 -1.63 -11.68 -10.73
CA GLY A 79 -2.10 -12.13 -12.04
C GLY A 79 -2.46 -10.96 -12.95
N THR A 80 -3.27 -10.01 -12.45
CA THR A 80 -3.68 -8.81 -13.18
C THR A 80 -2.49 -7.91 -13.48
N ILE A 81 -1.59 -7.69 -12.51
CA ILE A 81 -0.38 -6.89 -12.70
C ILE A 81 0.50 -7.47 -13.83
N ARG A 82 0.75 -8.78 -13.83
CA ARG A 82 1.55 -9.45 -14.88
C ARG A 82 0.87 -9.40 -16.24
N ALA A 83 -0.46 -9.56 -16.29
CA ALA A 83 -1.21 -9.44 -17.53
C ALA A 83 -1.11 -8.02 -18.10
N ARG A 84 -1.25 -7.00 -17.26
CA ARG A 84 -1.14 -5.60 -17.69
C ARG A 84 0.26 -5.24 -18.16
N TYR A 85 1.29 -5.69 -17.44
CA TYR A 85 2.67 -5.51 -17.87
C TYR A 85 2.90 -6.04 -19.29
N ARG A 86 2.48 -7.28 -19.60
CA ARG A 86 2.63 -7.85 -20.95
C ARG A 86 1.95 -7.02 -22.04
N GLN A 87 0.78 -6.46 -21.74
CA GLN A 87 0.04 -5.60 -22.69
C GLN A 87 0.77 -4.28 -22.94
N LEU A 88 1.24 -3.61 -21.87
CA LEU A 88 1.99 -2.35 -21.98
C LEU A 88 3.35 -2.56 -22.64
N ALA A 89 4.07 -3.62 -22.27
CA ALA A 89 5.34 -3.99 -22.88
C ALA A 89 5.20 -4.23 -24.39
N LYS A 90 4.16 -4.94 -24.83
CA LYS A 90 3.89 -5.14 -26.26
C LYS A 90 3.53 -3.84 -26.98
N LYS A 91 2.81 -2.92 -26.32
CA LYS A 91 2.39 -1.64 -26.90
C LYS A 91 3.58 -0.69 -27.11
N HIS A 92 4.47 -0.62 -26.13
CA HIS A 92 5.59 0.32 -26.11
C HIS A 92 6.92 -0.30 -26.57
N HIS A 93 6.91 -1.54 -27.07
CA HIS A 93 8.14 -2.22 -27.47
C HIS A 93 8.86 -1.48 -28.61
N PRO A 94 10.16 -1.20 -28.49
CA PRO A 94 10.92 -0.48 -29.53
C PRO A 94 10.88 -1.20 -30.88
N ASP A 95 10.95 -2.53 -30.89
CA ASP A 95 10.90 -3.34 -32.12
C ASP A 95 9.58 -3.24 -32.90
N THR A 96 8.48 -2.83 -32.26
CA THR A 96 7.19 -2.60 -32.93
C THR A 96 6.92 -1.11 -33.19
N GLY A 97 7.95 -0.26 -33.08
CA GLY A 97 7.84 1.19 -33.27
C GLY A 97 7.36 1.96 -32.04
N GLY A 98 7.43 1.35 -30.85
CA GLY A 98 7.11 2.00 -29.58
C GLY A 98 8.24 2.91 -29.06
N ASP A 99 7.91 3.70 -28.04
CA ASP A 99 8.87 4.61 -27.39
C ASP A 99 9.72 3.88 -26.33
N PRO A 100 11.06 3.82 -26.50
CA PRO A 100 11.97 3.22 -25.52
C PRO A 100 11.87 3.84 -24.12
N ILE A 101 11.54 5.14 -24.01
CA ILE A 101 11.40 5.84 -22.73
C ILE A 101 10.18 5.31 -21.98
N GLU A 102 9.05 5.16 -22.69
CA GLU A 102 7.82 4.61 -22.11
C GLU A 102 7.98 3.12 -21.75
N PHE A 103 8.67 2.35 -22.58
CA PHE A 103 8.98 0.95 -22.26
C PHE A 103 9.80 0.84 -20.97
N ARG A 104 10.81 1.70 -20.79
CA ARG A 104 11.63 1.73 -19.57
C ARG A 104 10.80 2.07 -18.33
N LYS A 105 9.92 3.06 -18.40
CA LYS A 105 9.01 3.42 -17.29
C LYS A 105 8.13 2.23 -16.89
N VAL A 106 7.57 1.52 -17.88
CA VAL A 106 6.73 0.33 -17.64
C VAL A 106 7.54 -0.80 -16.99
N ALA A 107 8.79 -1.01 -17.41
CA ALA A 107 9.68 -2.02 -16.84
C ALA A 107 10.07 -1.71 -15.40
N GLU A 108 10.42 -0.46 -15.09
CA GLU A 108 10.75 0.00 -13.73
C GLU A 108 9.57 -0.18 -12.77
N ALA A 109 8.36 0.21 -13.20
CA ALA A 109 7.14 -0.02 -12.42
C ALA A 109 6.86 -1.52 -12.20
N ALA A 110 7.08 -2.36 -13.23
CA ALA A 110 6.93 -3.80 -13.08
C ALA A 110 7.88 -4.39 -12.02
N GLU A 111 9.13 -3.91 -11.97
CA GLU A 111 10.09 -4.35 -10.95
C GLU A 111 9.56 -4.03 -9.54
N ILE A 112 9.05 -2.81 -9.32
CA ILE A 112 8.46 -2.41 -8.03
C ILE A 112 7.29 -3.31 -7.64
N LEU A 113 6.43 -3.68 -8.60
CA LEU A 113 5.21 -4.44 -8.32
C LEU A 113 5.43 -5.95 -8.14
N MET A 114 6.48 -6.51 -8.75
CA MET A 114 6.73 -7.95 -8.80
C MET A 114 7.87 -8.41 -7.88
N LYS A 115 8.58 -7.50 -7.21
CA LYS A 115 9.64 -7.85 -6.24
C LYS A 115 9.03 -8.55 -5.03
N LYS A 116 9.20 -9.87 -4.95
CA LYS A 116 8.86 -10.65 -3.75
C LYS A 116 9.89 -10.36 -2.66
N TYR A 117 9.41 -9.96 -1.48
CA TYR A 117 10.19 -9.89 -0.25
C TYR A 117 9.85 -11.12 0.61
#